data_AF-A0A813HB76-F1
#
_entry.id   AF-A0A813HB76-F1
#
_cell.length_a   1.000
_cell.length_b   1.000
_cell.length_c   1.000
_cell.angle_alpha   90.00
_cell.angle_beta   90.00
_cell.angle_gamma   90.00
#
_symmetry.space_group_name_H-M   'P 1'
#
loop_
_entity.id
_entity.type
_entity.pdbx_description
1 polymer ?
#
loop_
_entity_poly.entity_id
_entity_poly.type
_entity_poly.pdbx_seq_one_letter_code
_entity_poly.pdbx_strand_id
1 'polypeptide(L)'
;MADSGQPSSSSSSSASGGPGTEAGKPRPFLVVLTGGPSSGKSSALALLRDRLSARGFQVLTVPENATHFLANSDGFQAEWAGTDSQVRMQRIFLDFQVEQEDAFKAFAELHPTKRAVLLLDCCTLNSKVYVSNEQWAKVLALPGKPTLQESGLFARYDLVVCWRPGPV
;
A
#
# COMPACT_ATOMS: atom_id res chain seq x y z
N MET A 1 62.41 -14.34 -55.17
CA MET A 1 61.55 -13.54 -54.27
C MET A 1 60.17 -13.58 -54.90
N ALA A 2 59.34 -14.57 -54.55
CA ALA A 2 58.38 -14.52 -53.42
C ALA A 2 57.44 -13.31 -53.59
N ASP A 3 56.12 -13.43 -53.66
CA ASP A 3 55.27 -14.31 -52.88
C ASP A 3 53.86 -14.37 -53.50
N SER A 4 53.22 -15.50 -53.28
CA SER A 4 51.84 -15.85 -53.55
C SER A 4 50.98 -15.51 -52.33
N GLY A 5 49.79 -14.96 -52.54
CA GLY A 5 48.66 -15.34 -51.68
C GLY A 5 47.92 -14.23 -50.93
N GLN A 6 46.60 -14.38 -51.07
CA GLN A 6 45.53 -14.23 -50.06
C GLN A 6 44.63 -12.98 -50.14
N PRO A 7 43.30 -13.21 -50.21
CA PRO A 7 42.30 -12.20 -49.88
C PRO A 7 42.11 -12.18 -48.35
N SER A 8 42.23 -11.00 -47.73
CA SER A 8 41.92 -10.82 -46.31
C SER A 8 40.45 -10.46 -46.14
N SER A 9 39.75 -11.38 -45.48
CA SER A 9 38.40 -11.25 -44.94
C SER A 9 38.32 -10.11 -43.93
N SER A 10 37.42 -9.16 -44.13
CA SER A 10 37.03 -8.17 -43.13
C SER A 10 36.07 -8.80 -42.12
N SER A 11 36.61 -9.30 -41.00
CA SER A 11 35.84 -9.64 -39.81
C SER A 11 35.43 -8.36 -39.08
N SER A 12 34.26 -7.81 -39.42
CA SER A 12 33.62 -6.79 -38.58
C SER A 12 32.88 -7.47 -37.43
N SER A 13 33.57 -7.56 -36.30
CA SER A 13 32.99 -7.86 -35.00
C SER A 13 32.17 -6.65 -34.54
N SER A 14 30.89 -6.61 -34.89
CA SER A 14 29.94 -5.71 -34.25
C SER A 14 29.21 -6.48 -33.14
N ALA A 15 29.76 -6.36 -31.94
CA ALA A 15 29.03 -6.65 -30.71
C ALA A 15 27.87 -5.65 -30.61
N SER A 16 26.70 -6.04 -31.13
CA SER A 16 25.45 -5.34 -30.82
C SER A 16 24.97 -5.85 -29.46
N GLY A 17 25.26 -5.06 -28.42
CA GLY A 17 24.68 -5.24 -27.11
C GLY A 17 23.17 -5.27 -27.23
N GLY A 18 22.56 -6.40 -26.86
CA GLY A 18 21.12 -6.51 -26.74
C GLY A 18 20.59 -5.49 -25.73
N PRO A 19 19.34 -5.03 -25.87
CA PRO A 19 18.73 -4.13 -24.91
C PRO A 19 18.66 -4.85 -23.57
N GLY A 20 19.46 -4.36 -22.61
CA GLY A 20 19.37 -4.78 -21.23
C GLY A 20 17.94 -4.54 -20.76
N THR A 21 17.24 -5.62 -20.40
CA THR A 21 15.99 -5.55 -19.68
C THR A 21 16.25 -4.77 -18.39
N GLU A 22 15.83 -3.51 -18.32
CA GLU A 22 15.75 -2.82 -17.04
C GLU A 22 14.76 -3.62 -16.18
N ALA A 23 15.30 -4.43 -15.27
CA ALA A 23 14.50 -5.11 -14.27
C ALA A 23 13.81 -4.01 -13.46
N GLY A 24 12.52 -3.78 -13.74
CA GLY A 24 11.72 -2.73 -13.14
C GLY A 24 11.84 -2.76 -11.61
N LYS A 25 11.98 -1.59 -11.01
CA LYS A 25 12.11 -1.43 -9.56
C LYS A 25 11.01 -2.25 -8.85
N PRO A 26 11.34 -3.09 -7.85
CA PRO A 26 10.33 -3.91 -7.19
C PRO A 26 9.28 -3.01 -6.53
N ARG A 27 8.00 -3.43 -6.64
CA ARG A 27 6.88 -2.70 -6.03
C ARG A 27 7.13 -2.49 -4.52
N PRO A 28 6.55 -1.45 -3.93
CA PRO A 28 6.65 -1.24 -2.50
C PRO A 28 6.10 -2.44 -1.71
N PHE A 29 6.73 -2.74 -0.57
CA PHE A 29 6.28 -3.77 0.38
C PHE A 29 5.34 -3.13 1.40
N LEU A 30 4.11 -3.64 1.52
CA LEU A 30 3.07 -3.04 2.35
C LEU A 30 2.89 -3.83 3.65
N VAL A 31 3.10 -3.14 4.78
CA VAL A 31 2.93 -3.67 6.13
C VAL A 31 1.80 -2.93 6.83
N VAL A 32 0.75 -3.65 7.22
CA VAL A 32 -0.35 -3.13 8.02
C VAL A 32 -0.10 -3.41 9.49
N LEU A 33 -0.27 -2.39 10.33
CA LEU A 33 -0.37 -2.58 11.78
C LEU A 33 -1.83 -2.38 12.20
N THR A 34 -2.41 -3.40 12.81
CA THR A 34 -3.80 -3.37 13.33
C THR A 34 -3.83 -3.76 14.80
N GLY A 35 -4.84 -3.32 15.53
CA GLY A 35 -4.99 -3.51 16.98
C GLY A 35 -5.85 -2.42 17.60
N GLY A 36 -6.36 -2.65 18.82
CA GLY A 36 -7.24 -1.71 19.51
C GLY A 36 -6.58 -0.34 19.83
N PRO A 37 -7.37 0.66 20.23
CA PRO A 37 -6.84 1.92 20.77
C PRO A 37 -5.81 1.64 21.87
N SER A 38 -4.74 2.44 21.91
CA SER A 38 -3.66 2.33 22.91
C SER A 38 -2.86 1.02 22.92
N SER A 39 -2.96 0.18 21.89
CA SER A 39 -2.17 -1.07 21.80
C SER A 39 -0.67 -0.87 21.49
N GLY A 40 -0.16 0.38 21.45
CA GLY A 40 1.24 0.68 21.17
C GLY A 40 1.64 0.73 19.69
N LYS A 41 0.68 0.72 18.75
CA LYS A 41 0.94 0.75 17.29
C LYS A 41 1.81 1.93 16.87
N SER A 42 1.52 3.13 17.36
CA SER A 42 2.28 4.33 16.99
C SER A 42 3.75 4.23 17.40
N SER A 43 4.04 3.67 18.58
CA SER A 43 5.42 3.40 19.03
C SER A 43 6.10 2.35 18.15
N ALA A 44 5.38 1.30 17.76
CA ALA A 44 5.90 0.27 16.86
C ALA A 44 6.17 0.82 15.45
N LEU A 45 5.28 1.67 14.91
CA LEU A 45 5.44 2.37 13.64
C LEU A 45 6.71 3.23 13.66
N ALA A 46 6.90 4.03 14.71
CA ALA A 46 8.11 4.85 14.88
C ALA A 46 9.38 3.98 14.91
N LEU A 47 9.38 2.90 15.70
CA LEU A 47 10.50 1.98 15.79
C LEU A 47 10.81 1.30 14.43
N LEU A 48 9.79 0.80 13.74
CA LEU A 48 9.94 0.17 12.42
C LEU A 48 10.49 1.16 11.41
N ARG A 49 9.97 2.39 11.39
CA ARG A 49 10.45 3.46 10.52
C ARG A 49 11.93 3.72 10.74
N ASP A 50 12.36 3.88 11.98
CA ASP A 50 13.75 4.19 12.31
C ASP A 50 14.68 3.03 11.91
N ARG A 51 14.29 1.79 12.25
CA ARG A 51 15.08 0.58 11.99
C ARG A 51 15.17 0.23 10.50
N LEU A 52 14.12 0.46 9.73
CA LEU A 52 14.12 0.22 8.27
C LEU A 52 14.87 1.34 7.54
N SER A 53 14.69 2.60 7.95
CA SER A 53 15.42 3.72 7.36
C SER A 53 16.93 3.58 7.59
N ALA A 54 17.36 3.15 8.79
CA ALA A 54 18.76 2.85 9.09
C ALA A 54 19.35 1.72 8.23
N ARG A 55 18.50 0.86 7.64
CA ARG A 55 18.90 -0.21 6.72
C ARG A 55 18.84 0.21 5.24
N GLY A 56 18.57 1.49 4.96
CA GLY A 56 18.56 2.04 3.60
C GLY A 56 17.24 1.90 2.86
N PHE A 57 16.14 1.48 3.51
CA PHE A 57 14.82 1.50 2.90
C PHE A 57 14.28 2.93 2.82
N GLN A 58 13.49 3.20 1.79
CA GLN A 58 12.58 4.33 1.80
C GLN A 58 11.34 3.90 2.58
N VAL A 59 11.11 4.52 3.73
CA VAL A 59 9.96 4.19 4.57
C VAL A 59 8.92 5.30 4.48
N LEU A 60 7.69 4.93 4.17
CA LEU A 60 6.56 5.84 4.12
C LEU A 60 5.50 5.36 5.10
N THR A 61 4.94 6.28 5.87
CA THR A 61 3.85 5.97 6.79
C THR A 61 2.55 6.48 6.19
N VAL A 62 1.58 5.57 6.04
CA VAL A 62 0.23 5.87 5.57
C VAL A 62 -0.67 5.97 6.80
N PRO A 63 -1.19 7.17 7.13
CA PRO A 63 -2.00 7.37 8.33
C PRO A 63 -3.38 6.73 8.22
N GLU A 64 -4.07 6.61 9.35
CA GLU A 64 -5.48 6.17 9.37
C GLU A 64 -6.40 7.23 8.74
N ASN A 65 -7.19 6.82 7.74
CA ASN A 65 -8.11 7.72 7.07
C ASN A 65 -9.29 8.20 7.95
N ALA A 66 -9.94 7.30 8.70
CA ALA A 66 -11.12 7.67 9.49
C ALA A 66 -10.82 8.83 10.44
N THR A 67 -9.63 8.82 11.07
CA THR A 67 -9.14 9.89 11.92
C THR A 67 -9.06 11.24 11.19
N HIS A 68 -8.69 11.27 9.90
CA HIS A 68 -8.64 12.51 9.11
C HIS A 68 -10.03 13.17 9.00
N PHE A 69 -11.06 12.39 8.65
CA PHE A 69 -12.42 12.92 8.54
C PHE A 69 -13.01 13.28 9.91
N LEU A 70 -12.86 12.40 10.89
CA LEU A 70 -13.48 12.58 12.21
C LEU A 70 -12.85 13.73 13.00
N ALA A 71 -11.55 13.97 12.88
CA ALA A 71 -10.87 15.06 13.58
C ALA A 71 -11.08 16.44 12.93
N ASN A 72 -11.45 16.48 11.64
CA ASN A 72 -11.65 17.71 10.87
C ASN A 72 -13.14 17.98 10.53
N SER A 73 -14.06 17.36 11.26
CA SER A 73 -15.51 17.56 11.16
C SER A 73 -16.13 17.53 12.55
N ASP A 74 -17.46 17.57 12.66
CA ASP A 74 -18.19 17.36 13.91
C ASP A 74 -18.07 15.92 14.47
N GLY A 75 -17.18 15.11 13.89
CA GLY A 75 -16.96 13.73 14.27
C GLY A 75 -18.09 12.81 13.81
N PHE A 76 -18.16 11.65 14.45
CA PHE A 76 -19.20 10.66 14.17
C PHE A 76 -20.54 11.12 14.77
N GLN A 77 -21.57 11.20 13.95
CA GLN A 77 -22.93 11.53 14.40
C GLN A 77 -23.67 10.25 14.77
N ALA A 78 -24.23 10.20 15.98
CA ALA A 78 -24.90 9.01 16.52
C ALA A 78 -26.10 8.57 15.65
N GLU A 79 -26.75 9.52 14.99
CA GLU A 79 -27.89 9.34 14.09
C GLU A 79 -27.53 8.52 12.84
N TRP A 80 -26.24 8.40 12.52
CA TRP A 80 -25.81 7.57 11.40
C TRP A 80 -25.80 6.09 11.75
N ALA A 81 -25.64 5.73 13.02
CA ALA A 81 -25.49 4.34 13.44
C ALA A 81 -26.69 3.47 13.01
N GLY A 82 -26.40 2.35 12.35
CA GLY A 82 -27.42 1.42 11.82
C GLY A 82 -28.13 1.90 10.54
N THR A 83 -27.83 3.11 10.04
CA THR A 83 -28.50 3.69 8.88
C THR A 83 -27.71 3.54 7.58
N ASP A 84 -28.33 3.90 6.47
CA ASP A 84 -27.67 4.00 5.17
C ASP A 84 -26.57 5.08 5.12
N SER A 85 -26.65 6.09 6.00
CA SER A 85 -25.58 7.09 6.13
C SER A 85 -24.28 6.49 6.68
N GLN A 86 -24.37 5.52 7.61
CA GLN A 86 -23.18 4.79 8.07
C GLN A 86 -22.57 3.95 6.94
N VAL A 87 -23.38 3.32 6.09
CA VAL A 87 -22.90 2.58 4.91
C VAL A 87 -22.15 3.52 3.96
N ARG A 88 -22.74 4.66 3.60
CA ARG A 88 -22.09 5.66 2.74
C ARG A 88 -20.81 6.21 3.35
N MET A 89 -20.82 6.53 4.65
CA MET A 89 -19.64 7.02 5.37
C MET A 89 -18.50 5.99 5.33
N GLN A 90 -18.78 4.72 5.62
CA GLN A 90 -17.76 3.67 5.54
C GLN A 90 -17.25 3.45 4.12
N ARG A 91 -18.11 3.62 3.11
CA ARG A 91 -17.66 3.61 1.71
C ARG A 91 -16.72 4.76 1.37
N ILE A 92 -17.01 5.98 1.86
CA ILE A 92 -16.11 7.13 1.70
C ILE A 92 -14.76 6.84 2.35
N PHE A 93 -14.75 6.27 3.56
CA PHE A 93 -13.51 5.93 4.24
C PHE A 93 -12.70 4.86 3.50
N LEU A 94 -13.37 3.83 2.98
CA LEU A 94 -12.75 2.78 2.19
C LEU A 94 -12.14 3.32 0.89
N ASP A 95 -12.90 4.09 0.11
CA ASP A 95 -12.44 4.63 -1.18
C ASP A 95 -11.20 5.50 -0.98
N PHE A 96 -11.24 6.43 -0.02
CA PHE A 96 -10.10 7.31 0.25
C PHE A 96 -8.90 6.55 0.81
N GLN A 97 -9.09 5.49 1.60
CA GLN A 97 -7.98 4.63 2.03
C GLN A 97 -7.30 3.96 0.84
N VAL A 98 -8.07 3.45 -0.13
CA VAL A 98 -7.53 2.85 -1.36
C VAL A 98 -6.75 3.88 -2.17
N GLU A 99 -7.33 5.06 -2.39
CA GLU A 99 -6.69 6.15 -3.13
C GLU A 99 -5.40 6.63 -2.45
N GLN A 100 -5.43 6.79 -1.12
CA GLN A 100 -4.26 7.18 -0.34
C GLN A 100 -3.14 6.13 -0.45
N GLU A 101 -3.46 4.85 -0.28
CA GLU A 101 -2.48 3.77 -0.46
C GLU A 101 -1.84 3.79 -1.85
N ASP A 102 -2.64 4.00 -2.91
CA ASP A 102 -2.14 4.04 -4.28
C ASP A 102 -1.29 5.30 -4.55
N ALA A 103 -1.67 6.45 -3.99
CA ALA A 103 -0.87 7.66 -4.04
C ALA A 103 0.50 7.49 -3.36
N PHE A 104 0.55 6.84 -2.18
CA PHE A 104 1.82 6.55 -1.51
C PHE A 104 2.68 5.53 -2.25
N LYS A 105 2.08 4.55 -2.95
CA LYS A 105 2.83 3.63 -3.82
C LYS A 105 3.49 4.39 -4.97
N ALA A 106 2.72 5.23 -5.66
CA ALA A 106 3.24 6.07 -6.74
C ALA A 106 4.33 7.03 -6.26
N PHE A 107 4.13 7.67 -5.10
CA PHE A 107 5.14 8.54 -4.51
C PHE A 107 6.42 7.78 -4.15
N ALA A 108 6.31 6.54 -3.68
CA ALA A 108 7.45 5.69 -3.35
C ALA A 108 8.27 5.27 -4.60
N GLU A 109 7.65 5.21 -5.77
CA GLU A 109 8.32 4.92 -7.04
C GLU A 109 9.27 6.05 -7.45
N LEU A 110 8.99 7.30 -7.08
CA LEU A 110 9.79 8.48 -7.41
C LEU A 110 11.23 8.42 -6.88
N HIS A 111 11.48 7.67 -5.80
CA HIS A 111 12.84 7.54 -5.28
C HIS A 111 13.71 6.70 -6.23
N PRO A 112 14.88 7.17 -6.69
CA PRO A 112 15.62 6.52 -7.78
C PRO A 112 16.15 5.13 -7.42
N THR A 113 16.64 4.92 -6.18
CA THR A 113 17.41 3.71 -5.84
C THR A 113 16.86 2.89 -4.68
N LYS A 114 16.24 3.51 -3.67
CA LYS A 114 15.78 2.81 -2.48
C LYS A 114 14.52 1.99 -2.75
N ARG A 115 14.53 0.76 -2.24
CA ARG A 115 13.33 -0.08 -2.10
C ARG A 115 12.40 0.54 -1.06
N ALA A 116 11.11 0.51 -1.35
CA ALA A 116 10.10 1.15 -0.52
C ALA A 116 9.40 0.15 0.41
N VAL A 117 9.16 0.60 1.64
CA VAL A 117 8.27 -0.06 2.61
C VAL A 117 7.21 0.95 3.02
N LEU A 118 5.94 0.60 2.83
CA LEU A 118 4.80 1.37 3.31
C LEU A 118 4.35 0.76 4.62
N LEU A 119 4.30 1.57 5.67
CA LEU A 119 3.78 1.22 6.98
C LEU A 119 2.40 1.85 7.13
N LEU A 120 1.35 1.04 7.21
CA LEU A 120 -0.02 1.52 7.25
C LEU A 120 -0.56 1.45 8.68
N ASP A 121 -1.11 2.55 9.17
CA ASP A 121 -1.80 2.68 10.48
C ASP A 121 -3.30 2.35 10.38
N CYS A 122 -3.69 1.52 9.40
CA CYS A 122 -4.95 0.79 9.30
C CYS A 122 -4.98 0.02 7.97
N CYS A 123 -5.94 -0.87 7.79
CA CYS A 123 -6.25 -1.45 6.48
C CYS A 123 -7.63 -1.01 5.99
N THR A 124 -7.86 -1.22 4.70
CA THR A 124 -9.15 -1.07 4.00
C THR A 124 -10.29 -1.83 4.69
N LEU A 125 -10.00 -2.88 5.45
CA LEU A 125 -11.01 -3.68 6.14
C LEU A 125 -11.37 -3.16 7.52
N ASN A 126 -10.74 -2.09 8.00
CA ASN A 126 -11.09 -1.48 9.27
C ASN A 126 -12.57 -1.04 9.28
N SER A 127 -13.09 -0.59 8.13
CA SER A 127 -14.50 -0.23 7.95
C SER A 127 -15.48 -1.37 8.25
N LYS A 128 -15.08 -2.62 8.00
CA LYS A 128 -15.91 -3.81 8.27
C LYS A 128 -16.20 -4.00 9.77
N VAL A 129 -15.32 -3.53 10.64
CA VAL A 129 -15.47 -3.64 12.11
C VAL A 129 -16.67 -2.82 12.61
N TYR A 130 -17.04 -1.76 11.91
CA TYR A 130 -18.03 -0.79 12.35
C TYR A 130 -19.43 -1.01 11.76
N VAL A 131 -19.64 -2.07 10.98
CA VAL A 131 -20.91 -2.33 10.28
C VAL A 131 -21.26 -3.82 10.33
N SER A 132 -22.54 -4.14 10.16
CA SER A 132 -22.97 -5.53 10.01
C SER A 132 -22.49 -6.15 8.70
N ASN A 133 -22.52 -7.49 8.57
CA ASN A 133 -22.18 -8.16 7.31
C ASN A 133 -23.09 -7.72 6.15
N GLU A 134 -24.36 -7.46 6.42
CA GLU A 134 -25.31 -6.95 5.42
C GLU A 134 -24.97 -5.54 4.97
N GLN A 135 -24.63 -4.66 5.93
CA GLN A 135 -24.16 -3.31 5.63
C GLN A 135 -22.83 -3.35 4.88
N TRP A 136 -21.91 -4.25 5.24
CA TRP A 136 -20.63 -4.42 4.56
C TRP A 136 -20.79 -4.82 3.10
N ALA A 137 -21.72 -5.73 2.79
CA ALA A 137 -22.04 -6.07 1.41
C ALA A 137 -22.52 -4.82 0.62
N LYS A 138 -23.31 -3.95 1.25
CA LYS A 138 -23.72 -2.67 0.66
C LYS A 138 -22.57 -1.68 0.50
N VAL A 139 -21.60 -1.66 1.42
CA VAL A 139 -20.38 -0.84 1.28
C VAL A 139 -19.61 -1.27 0.03
N LEU A 140 -19.36 -2.58 -0.12
CA LEU A 140 -18.60 -3.14 -1.26
C LEU A 140 -19.28 -2.90 -2.61
N ALA A 141 -20.62 -2.92 -2.65
CA ALA A 141 -21.42 -2.76 -3.87
C ALA A 141 -22.32 -1.51 -3.84
N LEU A 142 -21.80 -0.39 -3.32
CA LEU A 142 -22.58 0.85 -3.22
C LEU A 142 -22.97 1.37 -4.61
N PRO A 143 -24.26 1.66 -4.89
CA PRO A 143 -24.70 2.17 -6.19
C PRO A 143 -23.95 3.45 -6.60
N GLY A 144 -23.54 3.52 -7.88
CA GLY A 144 -22.77 4.64 -8.42
C GLY A 144 -21.28 4.60 -8.13
N LYS A 145 -20.78 3.56 -7.44
CA LYS A 145 -19.36 3.33 -7.20
C LYS A 145 -18.92 1.97 -7.76
N PRO A 146 -17.62 1.78 -8.07
CA PRO A 146 -17.11 0.47 -8.49
C PRO A 146 -17.36 -0.60 -7.42
N THR A 147 -17.74 -1.80 -7.84
CA THR A 147 -17.87 -2.93 -6.93
C THR A 147 -16.49 -3.40 -6.48
N LEU A 148 -16.30 -3.53 -5.16
CA LEU A 148 -15.08 -4.01 -4.55
C LEU A 148 -15.25 -5.46 -4.08
N GLN A 149 -14.15 -6.22 -4.09
CA GLN A 149 -14.10 -7.57 -3.56
C GLN A 149 -13.22 -7.60 -2.32
N GLU A 150 -13.70 -8.23 -1.25
CA GLU A 150 -12.95 -8.32 0.01
C GLU A 150 -11.58 -9.00 -0.19
N SER A 151 -11.51 -10.06 -1.01
CA SER A 151 -10.25 -10.71 -1.38
C SER A 151 -9.29 -9.76 -2.09
N GLY A 152 -9.80 -8.88 -2.94
CA GLY A 152 -9.02 -7.86 -3.63
C GLY A 152 -8.46 -6.80 -2.68
N LEU A 153 -9.21 -6.45 -1.62
CA LEU A 153 -8.74 -5.54 -0.57
C LEU A 153 -7.63 -6.18 0.28
N PHE A 154 -7.79 -7.45 0.66
CA PHE A 154 -6.76 -8.19 1.40
C PHE A 154 -5.47 -8.38 0.59
N ALA A 155 -5.59 -8.66 -0.71
CA ALA A 155 -4.44 -8.92 -1.59
C ALA A 155 -3.52 -7.71 -1.78
N ARG A 156 -3.90 -6.54 -1.27
CA ARG A 156 -3.08 -5.31 -1.29
C ARG A 156 -1.91 -5.37 -0.30
N TYR A 157 -1.97 -6.24 0.71
CA TYR A 157 -1.02 -6.25 1.83
C TYR A 157 -0.08 -7.44 1.76
N ASP A 158 1.21 -7.20 2.01
CA ASP A 158 2.23 -8.24 2.07
C ASP A 158 2.36 -8.84 3.47
N LEU A 159 2.11 -8.02 4.50
CA LEU A 159 2.18 -8.42 5.89
C LEU A 159 1.13 -7.67 6.71
N VAL A 160 0.38 -8.40 7.53
CA VAL A 160 -0.54 -7.82 8.51
C VAL A 160 -0.08 -8.23 9.90
N VAL A 161 0.23 -7.24 10.74
CA VAL A 161 0.63 -7.44 12.13
C VAL A 161 -0.52 -7.01 13.03
N CYS A 162 -1.09 -7.97 13.76
CA CYS A 162 -2.17 -7.72 14.72
C CYS A 162 -1.62 -7.65 16.14
N TRP A 163 -1.76 -6.49 16.78
CA TRP A 163 -1.37 -6.26 18.16
C TRP A 163 -2.50 -6.69 19.09
N ARG A 164 -2.24 -7.73 19.88
CA ARG A 164 -3.10 -8.06 21.01
C ARG A 164 -2.53 -7.43 22.27
N PRO A 165 -3.37 -6.82 23.12
CA PRO A 165 -2.94 -6.51 24.47
C PRO A 165 -2.46 -7.81 25.14
N GLY A 166 -1.35 -7.73 25.88
CA GLY A 166 -0.92 -8.84 26.73
C GLY A 166 -1.98 -9.17 27.77
N PRO A 167 -2.00 -10.40 28.31
CA PRO A 167 -2.86 -10.69 29.46
C PRO A 167 -2.52 -9.71 30.58
N VAL A 168 -3.53 -8.98 31.04
CA VAL A 168 -3.51 -8.23 32.30
C VAL A 168 -3.75 -9.18 33.46
#